data_AF-A0A212LID5-F1
#
_entry.id   AF-A0A212LID5-F1
#
_cell.length_a   1.000
_cell.length_b   1.000
_cell.length_c   1.000
_cell.angle_alpha   90.00
_cell.angle_beta   90.00
_cell.angle_gamma   90.00
#
_symmetry.space_group_name_H-M   'P 1'
#
loop_
_entity.id
_entity.type
_entity.pdbx_description
1 polymer ?
#
loop_
_entity_poly.entity_id
_entity_poly.type
_entity_poly.pdbx_seq_one_letter_code
_entity_poly.pdbx_strand_id
1 'polypeptide(L)'
;MSLQPNKILGAVLAVAVVAFAIDFVSDQIFAKPELAAPGYVVDMDAAPAVAAAEAPAPAAVEPDANAPAAEASQQASTAAEASAAPAAAAPAAAASDVTPIADRLKTADATAGEKTSKVCTACHSFADSGANKVGPGLWEVVNRKPGTHEGFKFSPAMVTFGESHTWDYATLDIYLTNPKTEVPGNKMAFAGVKKPEDRANLIAYLRTLSANPAPLP
;
A
#
# COMPACT_ATOMS: atom_id res chain seq x y z
N MET A 1 16.48 51.32 -14.06
CA MET A 1 15.16 51.20 -14.73
C MET A 1 14.07 51.63 -13.75
N SER A 2 13.49 52.82 -13.93
CA SER A 2 12.43 53.33 -13.03
C SER A 2 11.07 52.93 -13.61
N LEU A 3 10.52 51.82 -13.15
CA LEU A 3 9.13 51.44 -13.42
C LEU A 3 8.26 52.33 -12.54
N GLN A 4 7.46 53.20 -13.15
CA GLN A 4 6.62 54.15 -12.42
C GLN A 4 5.71 53.36 -11.45
N PRO A 5 5.66 53.70 -10.15
CA PRO A 5 4.92 52.94 -9.14
C PRO A 5 3.45 52.66 -9.53
N ASN A 6 2.83 53.60 -10.23
CA ASN A 6 1.46 53.46 -10.73
C ASN A 6 1.28 52.34 -11.77
N LYS A 7 2.32 52.03 -12.56
CA LYS A 7 2.31 50.93 -13.54
C LYS A 7 2.46 49.58 -12.86
N ILE A 8 3.29 49.48 -11.83
CA ILE A 8 3.45 48.24 -11.05
C ILE A 8 2.14 47.95 -10.29
N LEU A 9 1.58 48.96 -9.62
CA LEU A 9 0.32 48.81 -8.91
C LEU A 9 -0.83 48.42 -9.85
N GLY A 10 -0.90 49.02 -11.05
CA GLY A 10 -1.87 48.65 -12.07
C GLY A 10 -1.72 47.21 -12.57
N ALA A 11 -0.49 46.74 -12.77
CA ALA A 11 -0.23 45.36 -13.20
C ALA A 11 -0.62 44.34 -12.11
N VAL A 12 -0.30 44.62 -10.85
CA VAL A 12 -0.66 43.75 -9.72
C VAL A 12 -2.18 43.69 -9.54
N LEU A 13 -2.86 44.83 -9.63
CA LEU A 13 -4.32 44.89 -9.50
C LEU A 13 -5.02 44.18 -10.67
N ALA A 14 -4.50 44.30 -11.89
CA ALA A 14 -5.04 43.58 -13.04
C ALA A 14 -4.92 42.06 -12.89
N VAL A 15 -3.77 41.56 -12.42
CA VAL A 15 -3.58 40.12 -12.17
C VAL A 15 -4.51 39.63 -11.06
N ALA A 16 -4.68 40.40 -9.98
CA ALA A 16 -5.58 40.05 -8.88
C ALA A 16 -7.05 39.97 -9.34
N VAL A 17 -7.51 40.92 -10.15
CA VAL A 17 -8.88 40.91 -10.71
C VAL A 17 -9.09 39.72 -11.63
N VAL A 18 -8.12 39.39 -12.48
CA VAL A 18 -8.21 38.22 -13.37
C VAL A 18 -8.24 36.91 -12.58
N ALA A 19 -7.39 36.76 -11.56
CA ALA A 19 -7.38 35.57 -10.72
C ALA A 19 -8.72 35.39 -9.97
N PHE A 20 -9.25 36.48 -9.39
CA PHE A 20 -10.53 36.45 -8.70
C PHE A 20 -11.70 36.12 -9.64
N ALA A 21 -11.70 36.66 -10.87
CA ALA A 21 -12.73 36.36 -11.86
C ALA A 21 -12.70 34.89 -12.29
N ILE A 22 -11.51 34.29 -12.45
CA ILE A 22 -11.38 32.86 -12.79
C ILE A 22 -11.91 31.98 -11.65
N ASP A 23 -11.60 32.33 -10.40
CA ASP A 23 -12.07 31.60 -9.21
C ASP A 23 -13.60 31.66 -9.10
N PHE A 24 -14.19 32.87 -9.22
CA PHE A 24 -15.63 33.06 -9.16
C PHE A 24 -16.38 32.32 -10.28
N VAL A 25 -15.86 32.35 -11.51
CA VAL A 25 -16.47 31.60 -12.63
C VAL A 25 -16.33 30.10 -12.40
N SER A 26 -15.22 29.64 -11.83
CA SER A 26 -15.03 28.23 -11.49
C SER A 26 -16.04 27.78 -10.44
N ASP A 27 -16.26 28.57 -9.39
CA ASP A 27 -17.28 28.28 -8.38
C ASP A 27 -18.69 28.24 -8.97
N GLN A 28 -19.02 29.14 -9.89
CA GLN A 28 -20.33 29.12 -10.57
C GLN A 28 -20.52 27.89 -11.47
N ILE A 29 -19.46 27.44 -12.17
CA ILE A 29 -19.53 26.27 -13.06
C ILE A 29 -19.55 24.96 -12.25
N PHE A 30 -18.80 24.91 -11.15
CA PHE A 30 -18.58 23.68 -10.38
C PHE A 30 -19.34 23.63 -9.05
N ALA A 31 -20.26 24.57 -8.80
CA ALA A 31 -21.18 24.50 -7.68
C ALA A 31 -21.95 23.18 -7.72
N LYS A 32 -21.68 22.29 -6.75
CA LYS A 32 -22.51 21.09 -6.56
C LYS A 32 -23.86 21.55 -6.01
N PRO A 33 -24.98 21.30 -6.72
CA PRO A 33 -26.28 21.62 -6.17
C PRO A 33 -26.47 20.84 -4.87
N GLU A 34 -26.84 21.55 -3.81
CA GLU A 34 -27.16 20.93 -2.53
C GLU A 34 -28.35 19.99 -2.74
N LEU A 35 -28.17 18.72 -2.38
CA LEU A 35 -29.17 17.70 -2.60
C LEU A 35 -30.38 18.02 -1.72
N ALA A 36 -31.53 18.32 -2.33
CA ALA A 36 -32.78 18.62 -1.62
C ALA A 36 -33.33 17.43 -0.81
N ALA A 37 -32.73 16.25 -0.95
CA ALA A 37 -33.00 15.07 -0.12
C ALA A 37 -31.71 14.25 0.06
N PRO A 38 -31.54 13.54 1.20
CA PRO A 38 -30.42 12.63 1.41
C PRO A 38 -30.41 11.54 0.33
N GLY A 39 -29.28 11.37 -0.37
CA GLY A 39 -29.14 10.45 -1.50
C GLY A 39 -29.27 8.95 -1.16
N TYR A 40 -29.39 8.61 0.13
CA TYR A 40 -29.92 7.34 0.63
C TYR A 40 -30.25 7.48 2.12
N VAL A 41 -31.47 7.13 2.54
CA VAL A 41 -31.75 6.80 3.94
C VAL A 41 -31.49 5.30 4.11
N VAL A 42 -30.60 4.95 5.03
CA VAL A 42 -30.53 3.58 5.55
C VAL A 42 -31.33 3.62 6.84
N ASP A 43 -32.61 3.25 6.75
CA ASP A 43 -33.45 3.03 7.93
C ASP A 43 -32.89 1.85 8.72
N MET A 44 -32.34 2.12 9.91
CA MET A 44 -31.87 1.12 10.86
C MET A 44 -32.96 0.67 11.85
N ASP A 45 -34.23 1.07 11.63
CA ASP A 45 -35.38 0.74 12.47
C ASP A 45 -36.52 0.09 11.66
N ALA A 46 -36.21 -1.03 11.01
CA ALA A 46 -37.16 -2.11 10.73
C ALA A 46 -36.36 -3.36 10.40
N ALA A 47 -36.28 -4.31 11.33
CA ALA A 47 -35.96 -5.69 10.98
C ALA A 47 -37.25 -6.35 10.48
N PRO A 48 -37.45 -6.58 9.17
CA PRO A 48 -38.43 -7.56 8.74
C PRO A 48 -37.82 -8.94 8.99
N ALA A 49 -38.50 -9.75 9.80
CA ALA A 49 -38.33 -11.19 9.80
C ALA A 49 -38.67 -11.69 8.38
N VAL A 50 -37.65 -11.90 7.54
CA VAL A 50 -37.81 -12.63 6.29
C VAL A 50 -37.51 -14.10 6.56
N ALA A 51 -38.61 -14.86 6.59
CA ALA A 51 -38.60 -16.30 6.47
C ALA A 51 -37.81 -16.71 5.21
N ALA A 52 -37.10 -17.83 5.34
CA ALA A 52 -36.37 -18.50 4.28
C ALA A 52 -37.24 -18.63 3.01
N ALA A 53 -36.76 -18.03 1.92
CA ALA A 53 -37.23 -18.32 0.57
C ALA A 53 -36.00 -18.35 -0.36
N GLU A 54 -35.60 -19.59 -0.62
CA GLU A 54 -34.85 -20.15 -1.73
C GLU A 54 -34.43 -19.20 -2.87
N ALA A 55 -33.12 -19.14 -3.11
CA ALA A 55 -32.53 -18.55 -4.30
C ALA A 55 -32.85 -19.39 -5.55
N PRO A 56 -33.16 -18.77 -6.71
CA PRO A 56 -33.30 -19.51 -7.97
C PRO A 56 -31.95 -20.10 -8.40
N ALA A 57 -31.95 -21.40 -8.62
CA ALA A 57 -30.82 -22.19 -9.12
C ALA A 57 -30.35 -21.73 -10.52
N PRO A 58 -29.03 -21.67 -10.79
CA PRO A 58 -28.55 -21.67 -12.16
C PRO A 58 -28.74 -23.05 -12.78
N ALA A 59 -29.44 -23.06 -13.93
CA ALA A 59 -29.76 -24.25 -14.71
C ALA A 59 -28.50 -24.99 -15.19
N ALA A 60 -28.59 -26.31 -15.12
CA ALA A 60 -27.62 -27.29 -15.58
C ALA A 60 -27.40 -27.22 -17.09
N VAL A 61 -26.14 -27.33 -17.51
CA VAL A 61 -25.76 -27.72 -18.87
C VAL A 61 -25.39 -29.20 -18.79
N GLU A 62 -26.22 -30.02 -19.41
CA GLU A 62 -26.04 -31.48 -19.57
C GLU A 62 -24.86 -31.76 -20.53
N PRO A 63 -23.94 -32.69 -20.19
CA PRO A 63 -22.92 -33.18 -21.11
C PRO A 63 -23.38 -34.43 -21.88
N ASP A 64 -23.24 -34.40 -23.21
CA ASP A 64 -23.51 -35.53 -24.09
C ASP A 64 -22.36 -36.54 -24.08
N ALA A 65 -22.72 -37.83 -24.08
CA ALA A 65 -21.83 -38.96 -23.89
C ALA A 65 -21.41 -39.58 -25.23
N ASN A 66 -20.10 -39.69 -25.48
CA ASN A 66 -19.56 -40.78 -26.28
C ASN A 66 -18.10 -41.09 -25.93
N ALA A 67 -17.86 -42.30 -25.42
CA ALA A 67 -16.55 -42.93 -25.23
C ALA A 67 -16.32 -43.95 -26.37
N PRO A 68 -15.06 -44.32 -26.71
CA PRO A 68 -14.32 -45.36 -25.95
C PRO A 68 -12.82 -44.98 -25.84
N ALA A 69 -11.89 -45.70 -25.22
CA ALA A 69 -11.74 -46.74 -24.20
C ALA A 69 -10.22 -47.05 -24.18
N ALA A 70 -9.73 -47.64 -23.08
CA ALA A 70 -8.40 -48.26 -22.91
C ALA A 70 -7.18 -47.29 -22.75
N GLU A 71 -6.20 -47.48 -21.86
CA GLU A 71 -5.87 -48.58 -20.94
C GLU A 71 -4.89 -48.10 -19.85
N ALA A 72 -4.69 -48.95 -18.84
CA ALA A 72 -3.99 -48.78 -17.57
C ALA A 72 -2.49 -48.38 -17.66
N SER A 73 -1.82 -47.83 -16.63
CA SER A 73 -1.39 -48.51 -15.39
C SER A 73 -0.71 -47.49 -14.45
N GLN A 74 -1.19 -47.29 -13.21
CA GLN A 74 -0.62 -47.80 -11.95
C GLN A 74 0.92 -47.72 -11.80
N GLN A 75 1.40 -46.90 -10.84
CA GLN A 75 2.01 -47.43 -9.60
C GLN A 75 2.24 -46.33 -8.55
N ALA A 76 1.76 -46.60 -7.33
CA ALA A 76 2.13 -45.92 -6.10
C ALA A 76 3.25 -46.70 -5.38
N SER A 77 4.13 -46.00 -4.68
CA SER A 77 5.00 -46.55 -3.61
C SER A 77 5.52 -45.37 -2.76
N THR A 78 4.91 -45.07 -1.61
CA THR A 78 5.30 -45.41 -0.21
C THR A 78 6.41 -44.57 0.44
N ALA A 79 6.03 -43.95 1.57
CA ALA A 79 6.74 -43.77 2.86
C ALA A 79 8.19 -43.21 2.84
N ALA A 80 8.41 -41.97 3.31
CA ALA A 80 8.69 -41.60 4.71
C ALA A 80 10.04 -42.12 5.25
N GLU A 81 11.01 -41.24 5.50
CA GLU A 81 11.39 -40.78 6.85
C GLU A 81 12.53 -39.73 6.80
N ALA A 82 12.71 -39.04 7.92
CA ALA A 82 13.49 -37.83 8.12
C ALA A 82 15.02 -37.99 8.02
N SER A 83 15.70 -36.90 7.66
CA SER A 83 17.04 -36.60 8.20
C SER A 83 17.35 -35.10 8.10
N ALA A 84 18.11 -34.64 9.08
CA ALA A 84 18.33 -33.27 9.49
C ALA A 84 19.08 -32.37 8.48
N ALA A 85 18.90 -31.06 8.68
CA ALA A 85 19.55 -29.94 7.98
C ALA A 85 21.10 -30.05 7.95
N PRO A 86 21.74 -29.29 7.04
CA PRO A 86 22.13 -27.96 7.48
C PRO A 86 21.65 -26.85 6.56
N ALA A 87 21.48 -25.68 7.17
CA ALA A 87 21.17 -24.42 6.53
C ALA A 87 22.11 -24.15 5.35
N ALA A 88 21.51 -23.95 4.17
CA ALA A 88 22.20 -23.41 2.99
C ALA A 88 21.39 -22.22 2.47
N ALA A 89 21.89 -21.05 2.84
CA ALA A 89 21.80 -19.76 2.16
C ALA A 89 20.50 -19.42 1.43
N ALA A 90 19.79 -18.42 1.97
CA ALA A 90 18.96 -17.53 1.17
C ALA A 90 19.68 -17.15 -0.14
N PRO A 91 19.01 -17.12 -1.29
CA PRO A 91 19.64 -16.66 -2.52
C PRO A 91 20.13 -15.23 -2.29
N ALA A 92 21.45 -15.05 -2.34
CA ALA A 92 22.10 -13.77 -2.24
C ALA A 92 21.51 -12.85 -3.31
N ALA A 93 20.83 -11.79 -2.85
CA ALA A 93 20.41 -10.68 -3.69
C ALA A 93 21.60 -10.17 -4.49
N ALA A 94 21.36 -9.91 -5.78
CA ALA A 94 22.33 -9.29 -6.67
C ALA A 94 22.97 -8.08 -5.98
N ALA A 95 24.28 -8.18 -5.73
CA ALA A 95 25.06 -7.10 -5.16
C ALA A 95 25.05 -5.93 -6.14
N SER A 96 24.17 -4.97 -5.88
CA SER A 96 24.31 -3.61 -6.39
C SER A 96 25.41 -2.94 -5.56
N ASP A 97 26.23 -2.08 -6.15
CA ASP A 97 27.27 -1.25 -5.49
C ASP A 97 26.69 -0.22 -4.50
N VAL A 98 25.64 -0.59 -3.77
CA VAL A 98 24.91 0.24 -2.83
C VAL A 98 25.38 -0.14 -1.43
N THR A 99 25.84 0.85 -0.68
CA THR A 99 26.22 0.70 0.72
C THR A 99 25.12 -0.01 1.53
N PRO A 100 25.46 -0.97 2.41
CA PRO A 100 24.46 -1.68 3.22
C PRO A 100 23.55 -0.73 4.01
N ILE A 101 22.29 -1.11 4.22
CA ILE A 101 21.33 -0.26 4.93
C ILE A 101 21.79 0.08 6.35
N ALA A 102 22.46 -0.86 7.03
CA ALA A 102 22.98 -0.64 8.39
C ALA A 102 23.98 0.53 8.44
N ASP A 103 24.83 0.68 7.42
CA ASP A 103 25.78 1.79 7.34
C ASP A 103 25.08 3.10 6.96
N ARG A 104 24.13 3.06 6.03
CA ARG A 104 23.34 4.25 5.65
C ARG A 104 22.50 4.81 6.80
N LEU A 105 22.00 3.95 7.69
CA LEU A 105 21.20 4.37 8.85
C LEU A 105 22.00 5.18 9.88
N LYS A 106 23.32 5.03 9.95
CA LYS A 106 24.19 5.79 10.87
C LYS A 106 24.18 7.30 10.59
N THR A 107 23.90 7.68 9.35
CA THR A 107 23.84 9.07 8.90
C THR A 107 22.46 9.47 8.38
N ALA A 108 21.43 8.66 8.63
CA ALA A 108 20.08 8.93 8.14
C ALA A 108 19.40 10.06 8.94
N ASP A 109 18.62 10.88 8.25
CA ASP A 109 17.85 11.99 8.82
C ASP A 109 16.35 11.69 8.75
N ALA A 110 15.72 11.49 9.91
CA ALA A 110 14.28 11.25 10.01
C ALA A 110 13.44 12.44 9.53
N THR A 111 13.92 13.67 9.66
CA THR A 111 13.22 14.88 9.17
C THR A 111 13.22 14.92 7.63
N ALA A 112 14.33 14.50 7.01
CA ALA A 112 14.36 14.29 5.57
C ALA A 112 13.45 13.12 5.16
N GLY A 113 13.42 12.06 5.97
CA GLY A 113 12.54 10.90 5.79
C GLY A 113 11.05 11.25 5.80
N GLU A 114 10.64 12.12 6.71
CA GLU A 114 9.28 12.64 6.78
C GLU A 114 8.88 13.33 5.47
N LYS A 115 9.79 14.12 4.87
CA LYS A 115 9.55 14.76 3.58
C LYS A 115 9.36 13.73 2.46
N THR A 116 10.20 12.68 2.44
CA THR A 116 10.07 11.56 1.49
C THR A 116 8.75 10.80 1.71
N SER A 117 8.30 10.68 2.95
CA SER A 117 7.07 9.96 3.32
C SER A 117 5.78 10.61 2.78
N LYS A 118 5.82 11.87 2.34
CA LYS A 118 4.66 12.60 1.83
C LYS A 118 3.96 11.85 0.70
N VAL A 119 4.70 11.15 -0.16
CA VAL A 119 4.11 10.34 -1.25
C VAL A 119 3.27 9.16 -0.74
N CYS A 120 3.53 8.69 0.48
CA CYS A 120 2.82 7.57 1.11
C CYS A 120 1.49 8.02 1.74
N THR A 121 1.36 9.30 2.12
CA THR A 121 0.18 9.84 2.84
C THR A 121 -1.12 9.76 2.04
N ALA A 122 -1.02 9.70 0.71
CA ALA A 122 -2.18 9.48 -0.17
C ALA A 122 -2.89 8.17 0.16
N CYS A 123 -2.12 7.12 0.48
CA CYS A 123 -2.64 5.78 0.68
C CYS A 123 -2.57 5.29 2.12
N HIS A 124 -1.69 5.83 2.96
CA HIS A 124 -1.43 5.32 4.31
C HIS A 124 -1.67 6.37 5.38
N SER A 125 -2.02 5.89 6.58
CA SER A 125 -2.00 6.70 7.81
C SER A 125 -0.71 6.45 8.58
N PHE A 126 -0.16 7.52 9.16
CA PHE A 126 0.95 7.48 10.10
C PHE A 126 0.53 7.70 11.56
N ALA A 127 -0.77 7.91 11.80
CA ALA A 127 -1.28 8.14 13.15
C ALA A 127 -1.23 6.86 13.99
N ASP A 128 -1.00 7.03 15.29
CA ASP A 128 -1.01 6.00 16.32
C ASP A 128 -2.31 5.18 16.39
N SER A 129 -3.43 5.77 15.99
CA SER A 129 -4.72 5.08 15.79
C SER A 129 -4.66 3.86 14.87
N GLY A 130 -3.61 3.73 14.05
CA GLY A 130 -3.45 2.61 13.11
C GLY A 130 -4.51 2.60 11.99
N ALA A 131 -5.17 3.73 11.74
CA ALA A 131 -6.28 3.81 10.80
C ALA A 131 -5.91 3.36 9.38
N ASN A 132 -6.75 2.50 8.80
CA ASN A 132 -6.60 2.04 7.42
C ASN A 132 -7.17 3.06 6.43
N LYS A 133 -6.53 3.17 5.27
CA LYS A 133 -6.98 3.97 4.12
C LYS A 133 -7.01 3.05 2.89
N VAL A 134 -6.51 3.52 1.74
CA VAL A 134 -6.26 2.67 0.57
C VAL A 134 -5.24 1.58 0.88
N GLY A 135 -4.25 1.90 1.72
CA GLY A 135 -3.29 0.99 2.32
C GLY A 135 -3.46 0.88 3.85
N PRO A 136 -2.75 -0.07 4.48
CA PRO A 136 -2.79 -0.25 5.93
C PRO A 136 -2.16 0.91 6.69
N GLY A 137 -2.48 1.04 7.98
CA GLY A 137 -1.75 1.93 8.89
C GLY A 137 -0.26 1.57 9.00
N LEU A 138 0.60 2.58 9.09
CA LEU A 138 2.06 2.43 9.12
C LEU A 138 2.68 2.76 10.49
N TRP A 139 1.87 3.07 11.49
CA TRP A 139 2.32 3.07 12.89
C TRP A 139 2.73 1.65 13.31
N GLU A 140 3.83 1.52 14.05
CA GLU A 140 4.45 0.24 14.45
C GLU A 140 4.72 -0.69 13.24
N VAL A 141 5.18 -0.15 12.11
CA VAL A 141 5.48 -0.98 10.93
C VAL A 141 6.82 -1.69 11.04
N VAL A 142 7.83 -1.07 11.65
CA VAL A 142 9.17 -1.66 11.78
C VAL A 142 9.11 -2.85 12.75
N ASN A 143 9.72 -3.97 12.36
CA ASN A 143 9.64 -5.29 13.02
C ASN A 143 8.26 -5.96 13.01
N ARG A 144 7.24 -5.37 12.37
CA ARG A 144 5.95 -6.04 12.21
C ARG A 144 6.01 -7.10 11.11
N LYS A 145 5.24 -8.17 11.27
CA LYS A 145 5.04 -9.16 10.20
C LYS A 145 4.31 -8.53 9.01
N PRO A 146 4.76 -8.73 7.76
CA PRO A 146 4.03 -8.31 6.57
C PRO A 146 2.64 -8.95 6.50
N GLY A 147 1.65 -8.19 6.02
CA GLY A 147 0.31 -8.73 5.78
C GLY A 147 -0.57 -8.93 7.02
N THR A 148 -0.19 -8.41 8.20
CA THR A 148 -0.92 -8.67 9.46
C THR A 148 -1.56 -7.45 10.11
N HIS A 149 -1.56 -6.28 9.46
CA HIS A 149 -2.20 -5.10 10.04
C HIS A 149 -3.72 -5.30 10.16
N GLU A 150 -4.26 -5.08 11.35
CA GLU A 150 -5.64 -5.42 11.66
C GLU A 150 -6.65 -4.65 10.80
N GLY A 151 -7.73 -5.33 10.43
CA GLY A 151 -8.80 -4.74 9.62
C GLY A 151 -8.46 -4.42 8.16
N PHE A 152 -7.23 -4.68 7.69
CA PHE A 152 -6.84 -4.44 6.30
C PHE A 152 -6.87 -5.72 5.45
N LYS A 153 -7.47 -5.65 4.26
CA LYS A 153 -7.55 -6.78 3.31
C LYS A 153 -6.34 -6.82 2.38
N PHE A 154 -5.29 -7.51 2.80
CA PHE A 154 -4.05 -7.69 2.02
C PHE A 154 -4.25 -8.48 0.71
N SER A 155 -3.23 -8.47 -0.15
CA SER A 155 -3.15 -9.44 -1.25
C SER A 155 -2.68 -10.80 -0.71
N PRO A 156 -3.07 -11.93 -1.34
CA PRO A 156 -2.52 -13.23 -0.98
C PRO A 156 -0.99 -13.23 -0.98
N ALA A 157 -0.38 -12.61 -2.01
CA ALA A 157 1.08 -12.50 -2.12
C ALA A 157 1.75 -11.81 -0.92
N MET A 158 1.15 -10.76 -0.35
CA MET A 158 1.71 -10.06 0.80
C MET A 158 1.58 -10.87 2.09
N VAL A 159 0.49 -11.63 2.24
CA VAL A 159 0.30 -12.54 3.38
C VAL A 159 1.34 -13.66 3.33
N THR A 160 1.50 -14.31 2.17
CA THR A 160 2.51 -15.35 1.97
C THR A 160 3.93 -14.83 2.17
N PHE A 161 4.24 -13.61 1.68
CA PHE A 161 5.55 -12.99 1.93
C PHE A 161 5.85 -12.85 3.43
N GLY A 162 4.85 -12.49 4.23
CA GLY A 162 4.98 -12.38 5.68
C GLY A 162 5.14 -13.72 6.43
N GLU A 163 5.03 -14.87 5.78
CA GLU A 163 5.32 -16.16 6.40
C GLU A 163 6.80 -16.35 6.69
N SER A 164 7.67 -15.78 5.86
CA SER A 164 9.13 -15.91 5.94
C SER A 164 9.87 -14.59 6.20
N HIS A 165 9.17 -13.45 6.19
CA HIS A 165 9.77 -12.13 6.33
C HIS A 165 9.21 -11.36 7.51
N THR A 166 10.02 -10.41 7.99
CA THR A 166 9.64 -9.38 8.96
C THR A 166 9.98 -8.02 8.34
N TRP A 167 9.24 -6.96 8.66
CA TRP A 167 9.61 -5.60 8.25
C TRP A 167 10.81 -5.06 9.05
N ASP A 168 11.93 -5.78 8.99
CA ASP A 168 13.23 -5.28 9.44
C ASP A 168 13.79 -4.25 8.45
N TYR A 169 14.92 -3.63 8.81
CA TYR A 169 15.52 -2.56 8.01
C TYR A 169 15.94 -3.02 6.60
N ALA A 170 16.42 -4.26 6.45
CA ALA A 170 16.88 -4.78 5.17
C ALA A 170 15.70 -5.09 4.24
N THR A 171 14.69 -5.78 4.77
CA THR A 171 13.47 -6.13 4.05
C THR A 171 12.72 -4.87 3.62
N LEU A 172 12.63 -3.86 4.49
CA LEU A 172 12.04 -2.56 4.14
C LEU A 172 12.84 -1.84 3.05
N ASP A 173 14.18 -1.83 3.10
CA ASP A 173 15.01 -1.17 2.07
C ASP A 173 14.83 -1.82 0.69
N ILE A 174 14.79 -3.15 0.63
CA ILE A 174 14.57 -3.91 -0.60
C ILE A 174 13.15 -3.66 -1.12
N TYR A 175 12.14 -3.82 -0.28
CA TYR A 175 10.74 -3.63 -0.65
C TYR A 175 10.46 -2.21 -1.15
N LEU A 176 10.99 -1.19 -0.47
CA LEU A 176 10.80 0.21 -0.85
C LEU A 176 11.53 0.57 -2.15
N THR A 177 12.53 -0.20 -2.58
CA THR A 177 13.20 0.02 -3.88
C THR A 177 12.28 -0.29 -5.06
N ASN A 178 11.54 -1.40 -4.98
CA ASN A 178 10.51 -1.77 -5.95
C ASN A 178 9.55 -2.82 -5.37
N PRO A 179 8.40 -2.38 -4.82
CA PRO A 179 7.45 -3.29 -4.18
C PRO A 179 6.94 -4.40 -5.10
N LYS A 180 6.66 -4.08 -6.37
CA LYS A 180 6.09 -5.03 -7.33
C LYS A 180 7.06 -6.15 -7.67
N THR A 181 8.35 -5.85 -7.67
CA THR A 181 9.40 -6.86 -7.91
C THR A 181 9.63 -7.69 -6.67
N GLU A 182 9.66 -7.07 -5.49
CA GLU A 182 9.93 -7.77 -4.23
C GLU A 182 8.77 -8.69 -3.82
N VAL A 183 7.53 -8.21 -3.97
CA VAL A 183 6.32 -9.00 -3.71
C VAL A 183 5.45 -8.99 -4.96
N PRO A 184 5.71 -9.91 -5.91
CA PRO A 184 4.90 -10.05 -7.12
C PRO A 184 3.44 -10.34 -6.78
N GLY A 185 2.52 -9.57 -7.36
CA GLY A 185 1.08 -9.68 -7.07
C GLY A 185 0.62 -8.92 -5.82
N ASN A 186 1.47 -8.08 -5.22
CA ASN A 186 0.99 -7.12 -4.23
C ASN A 186 0.07 -6.05 -4.85
N LYS A 187 -0.86 -5.52 -4.05
CA LYS A 187 -1.84 -4.51 -4.48
C LYS A 187 -1.29 -3.07 -4.47
N MET A 188 -0.11 -2.83 -3.93
CA MET A 188 0.50 -1.51 -3.82
C MET A 188 1.15 -1.10 -5.16
N ALA A 189 0.43 -0.29 -5.93
CA ALA A 189 0.94 0.27 -7.18
C ALA A 189 1.89 1.46 -6.92
N PHE A 190 3.09 1.17 -6.41
CA PHE A 190 4.13 2.16 -6.15
C PHE A 190 5.41 1.85 -6.94
N ALA A 191 6.03 2.87 -7.52
CA ALA A 191 7.25 2.72 -8.33
C ALA A 191 8.51 2.44 -7.50
N GLY A 192 8.46 2.72 -6.19
CA GLY A 192 9.59 2.62 -5.27
C GLY A 192 10.39 3.92 -5.13
N VAL A 193 11.13 4.02 -4.03
CA VAL A 193 12.09 5.10 -3.74
C VAL A 193 13.47 4.65 -4.24
N LYS A 194 13.94 5.26 -5.34
CA LYS A 194 15.13 4.77 -6.05
C LYS A 194 16.45 5.13 -5.38
N LYS A 195 16.53 6.31 -4.75
CA LYS A 195 17.77 6.73 -4.10
C LYS A 195 17.97 5.98 -2.77
N PRO A 196 19.11 5.30 -2.56
CA PRO A 196 19.39 4.58 -1.32
C PRO A 196 19.32 5.44 -0.06
N GLU A 197 19.75 6.70 -0.14
CA GLU A 197 19.78 7.64 0.99
C GLU A 197 18.36 8.09 1.35
N ASP A 198 17.53 8.39 0.33
CA ASP A 198 16.12 8.73 0.55
C ASP A 198 15.36 7.57 1.22
N ARG A 199 15.69 6.31 0.88
CA ARG A 199 15.14 5.12 1.55
C ARG A 199 15.61 5.01 3.00
N ALA A 200 16.90 5.18 3.27
CA ALA A 200 17.43 5.12 4.63
C ALA A 200 16.78 6.20 5.52
N ASN A 201 16.64 7.42 5.02
CA ASN A 201 15.93 8.50 5.69
C ASN A 201 14.46 8.14 5.96
N LEU A 202 13.75 7.61 4.95
CA LEU A 202 12.36 7.17 5.11
C LEU A 202 12.21 6.07 6.16
N ILE A 203 13.10 5.07 6.17
CA ILE A 203 13.10 4.00 7.17
C ILE A 203 13.40 4.54 8.56
N ALA A 204 14.34 5.48 8.69
CA ALA A 204 14.62 6.18 9.94
C ALA A 204 13.37 6.94 10.45
N TYR A 205 12.60 7.57 9.56
CA TYR A 205 11.32 8.19 9.91
C TYR A 205 10.27 7.16 10.33
N LEU A 206 10.06 6.08 9.57
CA LEU A 206 9.10 5.02 9.91
C LEU A 206 9.40 4.39 11.28
N ARG A 207 10.68 4.28 11.64
CA ARG A 207 11.12 3.84 12.98
C ARG A 207 10.63 4.77 14.10
N THR A 208 10.50 6.07 13.84
CA THR A 208 9.96 7.03 14.83
C THR A 208 8.46 6.88 15.06
N LEU A 209 7.74 6.22 14.15
CA LEU A 209 6.30 5.97 14.24
C LEU A 209 6.01 4.76 15.14
N SER A 210 6.48 4.83 16.38
CA SER A 210 6.39 3.75 17.34
C SER A 210 6.51 4.30 18.76
N ALA A 211 5.78 3.69 19.69
CA ALA A 211 5.96 3.93 21.12
C ALA A 211 7.26 3.30 21.64
N ASN A 212 7.78 2.27 20.96
CA ASN A 212 9.04 1.61 21.29
C ASN A 212 9.89 1.40 20.02
N PRO A 213 10.56 2.47 19.54
CA PRO A 213 11.33 2.44 18.31
C PRO A 213 12.37 1.31 18.30
N ALA A 214 12.36 0.49 17.23
CA ALA A 214 13.32 -0.60 17.04
C ALA A 214 14.78 -0.13 17.26
N PRO A 215 15.67 -0.94 17.84
CA PRO A 215 17.08 -0.56 17.98
C PRO A 215 17.71 -0.35 16.59
N LEU A 216 18.58 0.65 16.46
CA LEU A 216 19.38 0.81 15.23
C LEU A 216 20.49 -0.26 15.22
N PRO A 217 20.85 -0.80 14.04
CA PRO A 217 21.92 -1.78 13.88
C PRO A 217 23.32 -1.16 14.01
#